data_AF-A0A967QY44-F1
#
_entry.id   AF-A0A967QY44-F1
#
_cell.length_a   1.000
_cell.length_b   1.000
_cell.length_c   1.000
_cell.angle_alpha   90.00
_cell.angle_beta   90.00
_cell.angle_gamma   90.00
#
_symmetry.space_group_name_H-M   'P 1'
#
loop_
_entity.id
_entity.type
_entity.pdbx_description
1 polymer ?
#
loop_
_entity_poly.entity_id
_entity_poly.type
_entity_poly.pdbx_seq_one_letter_code
_entity_poly.pdbx_strand_id
1 'polypeptide(L)'
;MAGASRGIGRAVAIGLARSGAAVAGLARSADALEQLGAEIGAEGGQFLAVEADIADVARIPDLVEEVWSWRGAIDGLLNSAGTTNRKSSLDITAEEWDRLFDVNLKGAFFLTREV
;
A
#
# COMPACT_ATOMS: atom_id res chain seq x y z
N MET A 1 -5.23 1.16 -0.64
CA MET A 1 -4.19 0.99 -1.68
C MET A 1 -2.86 0.63 -1.06
N ALA A 2 -2.15 -0.35 -1.63
CA ALA A 2 -0.81 -0.72 -1.17
C ALA A 2 0.26 0.07 -1.92
N GLY A 3 1.30 0.53 -1.21
CA GLY A 3 2.43 1.26 -1.79
C GLY A 3 2.21 2.76 -1.95
N ALA A 4 1.44 3.39 -1.05
CA ALA A 4 1.07 4.81 -1.16
C ALA A 4 2.23 5.79 -0.87
N SER A 5 3.29 5.36 -0.19
CA SER A 5 4.32 6.27 0.34
C SER A 5 5.15 7.02 -0.71
N ARG A 6 5.22 6.55 -1.97
CA ARG A 6 6.05 7.18 -3.01
C ARG A 6 5.63 6.82 -4.44
N GLY A 7 6.24 7.48 -5.42
CA GLY A 7 6.15 7.12 -6.84
C GLY A 7 4.72 7.13 -7.36
N ILE A 8 4.37 6.11 -8.14
CA ILE A 8 3.04 5.96 -8.77
C ILE A 8 1.94 5.92 -7.72
N GLY A 9 2.13 5.15 -6.63
CA GLY A 9 1.12 5.04 -5.57
C GLY A 9 0.79 6.40 -4.95
N ARG A 10 1.80 7.20 -4.61
CA ARG A 10 1.60 8.55 -4.08
C ARG A 10 0.84 9.46 -5.05
N ALA A 11 1.25 9.47 -6.32
CA ALA A 11 0.62 10.30 -7.35
C ALA A 11 -0.85 9.92 -7.56
N VAL A 12 -1.16 8.62 -7.58
CA VAL A 12 -2.52 8.12 -7.70
C VAL A 12 -3.36 8.45 -6.46
N ALA A 13 -2.79 8.33 -5.26
CA ALA A 13 -3.48 8.70 -4.01
C ALA A 13 -3.96 10.17 -4.06
N ILE A 14 -3.09 11.09 -4.47
CA ILE A 14 -3.44 12.51 -4.62
C ILE A 14 -4.49 12.71 -5.71
N GLY A 15 -4.34 12.07 -6.87
CA GLY A 15 -5.30 12.18 -7.97
C GLY A 15 -6.70 11.68 -7.61
N LEU A 16 -6.78 10.55 -6.89
CA LEU A 16 -8.04 10.00 -6.37
C LEU A 16 -8.67 10.93 -5.32
N ALA A 17 -7.88 11.41 -4.38
CA ALA A 17 -8.38 12.32 -3.33
C ALA A 17 -8.90 13.64 -3.92
N ARG A 18 -8.19 14.23 -4.90
CA ARG A 18 -8.65 15.41 -5.65
C ARG A 18 -9.95 15.17 -6.41
N SER A 19 -10.20 13.92 -6.79
CA SER A 19 -11.43 13.49 -7.45
C SER A 19 -12.56 13.15 -6.47
N GLY A 20 -12.36 13.39 -5.17
CA GLY A 20 -13.35 13.18 -4.12
C GLY A 20 -13.35 11.79 -3.48
N ALA A 21 -12.41 10.91 -3.84
CA ALA A 21 -12.29 9.61 -3.21
C ALA A 21 -11.67 9.71 -1.80
N ALA A 22 -12.14 8.86 -0.88
CA ALA A 22 -11.46 8.61 0.37
C ALA A 22 -10.37 7.54 0.15
N VAL A 23 -9.13 7.82 0.53
CA VAL A 23 -7.99 6.95 0.23
C VAL A 23 -7.37 6.40 1.51
N ALA A 24 -7.41 5.08 1.70
CA ALA A 24 -6.57 4.42 2.69
C ALA A 24 -5.23 4.01 2.06
N GLY A 25 -4.10 4.52 2.56
CA GLY A 25 -2.77 4.24 2.07
C GLY A 25 -1.99 3.31 3.00
N LEU A 26 -1.53 2.18 2.46
CA LEU A 26 -0.72 1.19 3.16
C LEU A 26 0.74 1.29 2.72
N ALA A 27 1.68 1.40 3.67
CA ALA A 27 3.12 1.33 3.43
C ALA A 27 3.88 1.12 4.75
N ARG A 28 5.15 0.70 4.66
CA ARG A 28 6.04 0.54 5.83
C ARG A 28 6.57 1.85 6.41
N SER A 29 6.40 2.97 5.70
CA SER A 29 7.00 4.25 6.05
C SER A 29 5.89 5.14 6.61
N ALA A 30 5.67 5.10 7.92
CA ALA A 30 4.61 5.86 8.59
C ALA A 30 4.76 7.36 8.33
N ASP A 31 5.99 7.88 8.43
CA ASP A 31 6.36 9.27 8.15
C ASP A 31 5.92 9.74 6.74
N ALA A 32 6.15 8.91 5.72
CA ALA A 32 5.77 9.23 4.35
C ALA A 32 4.25 9.18 4.14
N LEU A 33 3.53 8.31 4.86
CA LEU A 33 2.07 8.27 4.86
C LEU A 33 1.47 9.48 5.57
N GLU A 34 2.04 9.89 6.71
CA GLU A 34 1.61 11.08 7.44
C GLU A 34 1.79 12.34 6.60
N GLN A 35 2.94 12.50 5.93
CA GLN A 35 3.17 13.62 5.01
C GLN A 35 2.18 13.63 3.85
N LEU A 36 1.89 12.46 3.26
CA LEU A 36 0.90 12.34 2.20
C LEU A 36 -0.51 12.67 2.70
N GLY A 37 -0.88 12.20 3.89
CA GLY A 37 -2.16 12.51 4.53
C GLY A 37 -2.32 13.99 4.81
N ALA A 38 -1.26 14.67 5.27
CA ALA A 38 -1.26 16.11 5.47
C ALA A 38 -1.43 16.89 4.14
N GLU A 39 -0.75 16.48 3.07
CA GLU A 39 -0.92 17.09 1.74
C GLU A 39 -2.35 16.92 1.21
N ILE A 40 -2.88 15.69 1.26
CA ILE A 40 -4.26 15.40 0.83
C ILE A 40 -5.28 16.19 1.66
N GLY A 41 -5.08 16.24 2.98
CA GLY A 41 -5.95 16.98 3.90
C GLY A 41 -5.92 18.49 3.67
N ALA A 42 -4.77 19.06 3.31
CA ALA A 42 -4.64 20.49 2.98
C ALA A 42 -5.48 20.89 1.74
N GLU A 43 -5.78 19.94 0.86
CA GLU A 43 -6.66 20.12 -0.31
C GLU A 43 -8.11 19.70 -0.05
N GLY A 44 -8.47 19.38 1.21
CA GLY A 44 -9.81 18.97 1.61
C GLY A 44 -10.14 17.50 1.33
N GLY A 45 -9.16 16.71 0.88
CA GLY A 45 -9.31 15.27 0.65
C GLY A 45 -9.30 14.47 1.96
N GLN A 46 -9.61 13.18 1.84
CA GLN A 46 -9.71 12.27 2.98
C GLN A 46 -8.68 11.14 2.84
N PHE A 47 -7.82 10.98 3.83
CA PHE A 47 -6.76 9.99 3.82
C PHE A 47 -6.66 9.25 5.15
N LEU A 48 -6.50 7.92 5.09
CA LEU A 48 -6.15 7.07 6.23
C LEU A 48 -4.74 6.52 6.01
N ALA A 49 -3.83 6.77 6.95
CA ALA A 49 -2.49 6.18 6.94
C ALA A 49 -2.50 4.86 7.72
N VAL A 50 -2.10 3.77 7.07
CA VAL A 50 -1.98 2.44 7.69
C VAL A 50 -0.55 1.94 7.52
N GLU A 51 0.20 1.86 8.62
CA GLU A 51 1.56 1.33 8.58
C GLU A 51 1.52 -0.20 8.42
N ALA A 52 2.05 -0.70 7.31
CA ALA A 52 1.97 -2.12 6.98
C ALA A 52 3.10 -2.60 6.06
N ASP A 53 3.57 -3.83 6.30
CA ASP A 53 4.33 -4.62 5.33
C ASP A 53 3.41 -5.65 4.67
N ILE A 54 3.08 -5.43 3.40
CA ILE A 54 2.16 -6.32 2.66
C ILE A 54 2.73 -7.72 2.39
N ALA A 55 4.02 -7.93 2.64
CA ALA A 55 4.60 -9.28 2.64
C ALA A 55 4.16 -10.12 3.86
N ASP A 56 3.72 -9.48 4.96
CA ASP A 56 3.17 -10.17 6.12
C ASP A 56 1.70 -10.52 5.87
N VAL A 57 1.50 -11.63 5.17
CA VAL A 57 0.17 -12.09 4.77
C VAL A 57 -0.74 -12.42 5.97
N ALA A 58 -0.17 -12.70 7.15
CA ALA A 58 -0.96 -13.01 8.33
C ALA A 58 -1.67 -11.75 8.88
N ARG A 59 -1.12 -10.57 8.61
CA ARG A 59 -1.69 -9.27 9.03
C ARG A 59 -2.75 -8.73 8.09
N ILE A 60 -2.86 -9.25 6.86
CA ILE A 60 -3.77 -8.72 5.84
C ILE A 60 -5.23 -8.63 6.30
N PRO A 61 -5.82 -9.67 6.95
CA PRO A 61 -7.19 -9.57 7.46
C PRO A 61 -7.40 -8.38 8.40
N ASP A 62 -6.48 -8.18 9.36
CA ASP A 62 -6.55 -7.05 10.31
C ASP A 62 -6.43 -5.70 9.60
N LEU A 63 -5.57 -5.61 8.58
CA LEU A 63 -5.39 -4.38 7.80
C LEU A 63 -6.64 -4.02 6.98
N VAL A 64 -7.30 -5.02 6.40
CA VAL A 64 -8.54 -4.82 5.66
C VAL A 64 -9.66 -4.42 6.61
N GLU A 65 -9.76 -5.04 7.78
CA GLU A 65 -10.74 -4.69 8.81
C GLU A 65 -10.53 -3.26 9.33
N GLU A 66 -9.29 -2.79 9.50
CA GLU A 66 -8.99 -1.42 9.89
C GLU A 66 -9.50 -0.41 8.84
N VAL A 67 -9.25 -0.69 7.55
CA VAL A 67 -9.75 0.14 6.44
C VAL A 67 -11.26 0.10 6.34
N TRP A 68 -11.86 -1.08 6.51
CA TRP A 68 -13.30 -1.26 6.51
C TRP A 68 -13.95 -0.50 7.67
N SER A 69 -13.41 -0.59 8.88
CA SER A 69 -13.89 0.12 10.06
C SER A 69 -13.88 1.65 9.91
N TRP A 70 -13.00 2.21 9.07
CA TRP A 70 -12.94 3.64 8.83
C TRP A 70 -14.13 4.20 8.03
N ARG A 71 -14.67 3.43 7.06
CA ARG A 71 -15.69 3.92 6.10
C ARG A 71 -16.89 2.99 5.89
N GLY A 72 -16.78 1.74 6.28
CA GLY A 72 -17.78 0.68 6.08
C GLY A 72 -17.87 0.14 4.65
N ALA A 73 -16.93 0.52 3.76
CA ALA A 73 -16.89 0.06 2.37
C ALA A 73 -15.48 0.19 1.78
N ILE A 74 -15.17 -0.69 0.82
CA ILE A 74 -13.96 -0.64 -0.01
C ILE A 74 -14.40 -0.78 -1.48
N ASP A 75 -14.38 0.33 -2.22
CA ASP A 75 -14.85 0.36 -3.62
C ASP A 75 -13.79 -0.12 -4.63
N GLY A 76 -12.52 -0.16 -4.22
CA GLY A 76 -11.44 -0.56 -5.11
C GLY A 76 -10.11 -0.77 -4.40
N LEU A 77 -9.33 -1.69 -4.95
CA LEU A 77 -7.99 -2.01 -4.51
C LEU A 77 -6.97 -1.65 -5.61
N LEU A 78 -5.91 -0.94 -5.20
CA LEU A 78 -4.73 -0.73 -6.02
C LEU A 78 -3.51 -1.38 -5.36
N ASN A 79 -2.96 -2.39 -6.03
CA ASN A 79 -1.71 -3.04 -5.67
C ASN A 79 -0.53 -2.31 -6.32
N SER A 80 -0.07 -1.22 -5.71
CA SER A 80 1.09 -0.43 -6.19
C SER A 80 2.35 -0.66 -5.36
N ALA A 81 2.31 -1.50 -4.32
CA ALA A 81 3.49 -1.88 -3.57
C ALA A 81 4.38 -2.77 -4.44
N GLY A 82 5.66 -2.44 -4.51
CA GLY A 82 6.61 -3.24 -5.24
C GLY A 82 8.05 -2.95 -4.86
N THR A 83 8.90 -3.96 -5.00
CA THR A 83 10.34 -3.87 -4.80
C THR A 83 11.09 -4.56 -5.94
N THR A 84 12.34 -4.18 -6.13
CA THR A 84 13.23 -4.78 -7.13
C THR A 84 14.63 -4.92 -6.55
N ASN A 85 15.37 -5.92 -7.01
CA ASN A 85 16.78 -6.10 -6.67
C ASN A 85 17.63 -5.75 -7.91
N ARG A 86 18.60 -4.85 -7.74
CA ARG A 86 19.49 -4.38 -8.81
C ARG A 86 20.85 -5.08 -8.72
N LYS A 87 20.82 -6.41 -8.79
CA LYS A 87 22.01 -7.28 -8.84
C LYS A 87 22.00 -8.12 -10.11
N SER A 88 23.15 -8.70 -10.45
CA SER A 88 23.19 -9.79 -11.43
C SER A 88 22.26 -10.91 -10.96
N SER A 89 21.58 -11.58 -11.89
CA SER A 89 20.72 -12.73 -11.55
C SER A 89 21.49 -13.88 -10.90
N LEU A 90 22.80 -13.97 -11.17
CA LEU A 90 23.68 -14.98 -10.56
C LEU A 90 24.01 -14.69 -9.10
N ASP A 91 23.79 -13.45 -8.62
CA ASP A 91 24.16 -12.98 -7.28
C ASP A 91 22.95 -12.78 -6.35
N ILE A 92 21.73 -13.05 -6.84
CA ILE A 92 20.51 -12.96 -6.04
C ILE A 92 20.44 -14.17 -5.10
N THR A 93 20.32 -13.92 -3.80
CA THR A 93 20.13 -15.00 -2.82
C THR A 93 18.69 -15.48 -2.81
N ALA A 94 18.45 -16.68 -2.25
CA ALA A 94 17.10 -17.23 -2.10
C ALA A 94 16.20 -16.29 -1.28
N GLU A 95 16.73 -15.70 -0.20
CA GLU A 95 16.00 -14.79 0.68
C GLU A 95 15.61 -13.48 -0.03
N GLU A 96 16.50 -12.96 -0.88
CA GLU A 96 16.20 -11.76 -1.68
C GLU A 96 15.15 -12.02 -2.74
N TRP A 97 15.18 -13.22 -3.35
CA TRP A 97 14.17 -13.68 -4.28
C TRP A 97 12.81 -13.87 -3.60
N ASP A 98 12.79 -14.57 -2.47
CA ASP A 98 11.58 -14.81 -1.69
C ASP A 98 10.97 -13.48 -1.24
N ARG A 99 11.78 -12.53 -0.77
CA ARG A 99 11.28 -11.20 -0.40
C ARG A 99 10.66 -10.45 -1.58
N LEU A 100 11.23 -10.58 -2.77
CA LEU A 100 10.69 -9.96 -3.99
C LEU A 100 9.32 -10.54 -4.31
N PHE A 101 9.15 -11.87 -4.22
CA PHE A 101 7.88 -12.55 -4.46
C PHE A 101 6.85 -12.30 -3.36
N ASP A 102 7.29 -12.27 -2.10
CA ASP A 102 6.43 -11.99 -0.97
C ASP A 102 5.77 -10.61 -1.10
N VAL A 103 6.52 -9.60 -1.56
CA VAL A 103 5.99 -8.25 -1.79
C VAL A 103 5.19 -8.19 -3.10
N ASN A 104 5.81 -8.54 -4.22
CA ASN A 104 5.27 -8.22 -5.55
C ASN A 104 4.15 -9.16 -6.00
N LEU A 105 4.08 -10.38 -5.45
CA LEU A 105 3.12 -11.40 -5.86
C LEU A 105 2.23 -11.83 -4.71
N LYS A 106 2.82 -12.39 -3.65
CA LYS A 106 2.08 -13.01 -2.56
C LYS A 106 1.23 -11.97 -1.83
N GLY A 107 1.83 -10.86 -1.40
CA GLY A 107 1.12 -9.77 -0.72
C GLY A 107 -0.03 -9.20 -1.57
N ALA A 108 0.24 -8.91 -2.84
CA ALA A 108 -0.79 -8.43 -3.77
C ALA A 108 -1.94 -9.44 -3.95
N PHE A 109 -1.62 -10.74 -4.08
CA PHE A 109 -2.62 -11.80 -4.20
C PHE A 109 -3.51 -11.91 -2.95
N PHE A 110 -2.90 -12.03 -1.76
CA PHE A 110 -3.67 -12.20 -0.54
C PHE A 110 -4.47 -10.95 -0.17
N LEU A 111 -3.95 -9.75 -0.46
CA LEU A 111 -4.70 -8.52 -0.28
C LEU A 111 -5.90 -8.45 -1.22
N THR A 112 -5.73 -8.89 -2.47
CA THR A 112 -6.84 -8.97 -3.46
C THR A 112 -7.86 -10.06 -3.11
N ARG A 113 -7.44 -11.12 -2.43
CA ARG A 113 -8.35 -12.18 -1.98
C ARG A 113 -9.22 -11.73 -0.81
N GLU A 114 -8.67 -10.87 0.05
CA GLU A 114 -9.33 -10.42 1.29
C GLU A 114 -10.30 -9.26 1.05
N VAL A 115 -10.03 -8.42 0.04
CA VAL A 115 -10.90 -7.31 -0.40
C VAL A 115 -11.94 -7.81 -1.39
#